data_AF-A0A0R1MJ53-F1
#
_entry.id   AF-A0A0R1MJ53-F1
#
_cell.length_a   1.000
_cell.length_b   1.000
_cell.length_c   1.000
_cell.angle_alpha   90.00
_cell.angle_beta   90.00
_cell.angle_gamma   90.00
#
_symmetry.space_group_name_H-M   'P 1'
#
loop_
_entity.id
_entity.type
_entity.pdbx_description
1 polymer ?
#
loop_
_entity_poly.entity_id
_entity_poly.type
_entity_poly.pdbx_seq_one_letter_code
_entity_poly.pdbx_strand_id
1 'polypeptide(L)' 'MRRVAILLQFLETTTLDKELLAQAILYDQKTDEFFIQKAIGWALRNYSKFNPKWVKNFIFNNALSKIAIKEVSVYLN' A
#
# COMPACT_ATOMS: atom_id res chain seq x y z
N MET A 1 7.33 5.27 -14.07
CA MET A 1 7.76 3.96 -13.53
C MET A 1 7.39 3.75 -12.06
N ARG A 2 7.61 4.71 -11.13
CA ARG A 2 7.31 4.54 -9.69
C ARG A 2 5.89 4.05 -9.36
N ARG A 3 4.86 4.71 -9.89
CA ARG A 3 3.45 4.28 -9.69
C ARG A 3 3.17 2.86 -10.19
N VAL A 4 3.83 2.45 -11.28
CA VAL A 4 3.70 1.08 -11.81
C VAL A 4 4.33 0.08 -10.85
N ALA A 5 5.48 0.39 -10.26
CA ALA A 5 6.12 -0.49 -9.27
C ALA A 5 5.21 -0.73 -8.05
N ILE A 6 4.55 0.32 -7.54
CA ILE A 6 3.62 0.21 -6.41
C ILE A 6 2.38 -0.63 -6.76
N LEU A 7 1.88 -0.50 -8.00
CA LEU A 7 0.68 -1.21 -8.48
C LEU A 7 0.99 -2.50 -9.22
N LEU A 8 2.25 -2.94 -9.25
CA LEU A 8 2.70 -4.08 -10.04
C LEU A 8 1.90 -5.34 -9.74
N GLN A 9 1.61 -5.55 -8.46
CA GLN A 9 0.94 -6.73 -7.94
C GLN A 9 -0.55 -6.47 -7.64
N PHE A 10 -1.14 -5.44 -8.24
CA PHE A 10 -2.48 -4.98 -7.85
C PHE A 10 -3.58 -6.03 -8.03
N LEU A 11 -3.45 -6.94 -9.01
CA LEU A 11 -4.43 -8.01 -9.26
C LEU A 11 -4.09 -9.32 -8.53
N GLU A 12 -2.93 -9.39 -7.89
CA GLU A 12 -2.49 -10.58 -7.17
C GLU A 12 -3.22 -10.70 -5.83
N THR A 13 -3.56 -11.94 -5.46
CA THR A 13 -4.36 -12.22 -4.26
C THR A 13 -3.60 -13.14 -3.30
N THR A 14 -3.36 -14.38 -3.72
CA THR A 14 -2.63 -15.41 -2.97
C THR A 14 -1.13 -15.40 -3.25
N THR A 15 -0.74 -14.92 -4.42
CA THR A 15 0.61 -14.89 -4.99
C THR A 15 1.37 -13.59 -4.72
N LEU A 16 0.74 -12.62 -4.04
CA LEU A 16 1.36 -11.33 -3.76
C LEU A 16 2.62 -11.49 -2.89
N ASP A 17 3.74 -11.00 -3.41
CA ASP A 17 5.00 -10.85 -2.70
C ASP A 17 4.93 -9.58 -1.83
N LYS A 18 4.82 -9.82 -0.52
CA LYS A 18 4.69 -8.78 0.50
C LYS A 18 5.98 -7.97 0.67
N GLU A 19 7.15 -8.59 0.46
CA GLU A 19 8.43 -7.91 0.60
C GLU A 19 8.63 -6.94 -0.57
N LEU A 20 8.33 -7.39 -1.79
CA LEU A 20 8.38 -6.53 -2.97
C LEU A 20 7.41 -5.36 -2.86
N LEU A 21 6.17 -5.61 -2.40
CA LEU A 21 5.19 -4.56 -2.16
C LEU A 21 5.68 -3.56 -1.10
N ALA A 22 6.20 -4.06 0.02
CA ALA A 22 6.75 -3.23 1.09
C ALA A 22 7.90 -2.36 0.59
N GLN A 23 8.85 -2.93 -0.15
CA GLN A 23 9.97 -2.19 -0.73
C GLN A 23 9.51 -1.06 -1.65
N ALA A 24 8.56 -1.33 -2.55
CA ALA A 24 8.02 -0.32 -3.46
C ALA A 24 7.33 0.83 -2.71
N ILE A 25 6.57 0.52 -1.65
CA ILE A 25 5.91 1.52 -0.81
C ILE A 25 6.93 2.33 -0.01
N LEU A 26 7.89 1.68 0.65
CA LEU A 26 8.88 2.33 1.51
C LEU A 26 9.80 3.27 0.73
N TYR A 27 10.13 2.90 -0.50
CA TYR A 27 10.92 3.74 -1.40
C TYR A 27 10.24 5.11 -1.66
N ASP A 28 8.91 5.11 -1.79
CA ASP A 28 8.11 6.30 -2.12
C ASP A 28 7.29 6.84 -0.93
N GLN A 29 7.52 6.34 0.30
CA GLN A 29 6.66 6.66 1.45
C GLN A 29 6.64 8.16 1.79
N LYS A 30 7.75 8.87 1.54
CA LYS A 30 7.90 10.32 1.79
C LYS A 30 7.73 11.17 0.53
N THR A 31 7.43 10.56 -0.60
CA THR A 31 7.30 11.28 -1.88
C THR A 31 6.06 12.17 -1.85
N ASP A 32 6.25 13.48 -1.91
CA ASP A 32 5.15 14.47 -1.98
C ASP A 32 4.60 14.58 -3.40
N GLU A 33 4.03 13.47 -3.89
CA GLU A 33 3.35 13.41 -5.18
C GLU A 33 2.01 12.70 -5.00
N PHE A 34 0.95 13.38 -5.44
CA PHE A 34 -0.43 12.98 -5.18
C PHE A 34 -0.75 11.56 -5.70
N PHE A 35 -0.38 11.25 -6.94
CA PHE A 35 -0.71 9.96 -7.54
C PHE A 35 0.09 8.79 -6.98
N ILE A 36 1.31 9.02 -6.49
CA ILE A 36 2.12 8.04 -5.77
C ILE A 36 1.47 7.73 -4.43
N GLN A 37 1.10 8.74 -3.64
CA GLN A 37 0.45 8.51 -2.35
C GLN A 37 -0.91 7.82 -2.50
N LYS A 38 -1.68 8.14 -3.54
CA LYS A 38 -2.91 7.42 -3.90
C LYS A 38 -2.62 5.97 -4.28
N ALA A 39 -1.57 5.70 -5.07
CA ALA A 39 -1.20 4.35 -5.47
C ALA A 39 -0.82 3.47 -4.26
N ILE A 40 -0.08 4.01 -3.30
CA ILE A 40 0.26 3.32 -2.04
C ILE A 40 -1.04 2.93 -1.31
N GLY A 41 -1.94 3.90 -1.12
CA GLY A 41 -3.23 3.68 -0.49
C GLY A 41 -4.06 2.60 -1.20
N TRP A 42 -4.13 2.64 -2.54
CA TRP A 42 -4.86 1.64 -3.32
C TRP A 42 -4.27 0.25 -3.25
N ALA A 43 -2.95 0.11 -3.32
CA ALA A 43 -2.29 -1.18 -3.22
C ALA A 43 -2.57 -1.84 -1.86
N LEU A 44 -2.39 -1.09 -0.77
CA LEU A 44 -2.67 -1.57 0.59
C LEU A 44 -4.16 -1.88 0.80
N ARG A 45 -5.06 -1.01 0.33
CA ARG A 45 -6.51 -1.22 0.40
C ARG A 45 -6.94 -2.46 -0.39
N ASN A 46 -6.35 -2.70 -1.56
CA ASN A 46 -6.70 -3.88 -2.33
C ASN A 46 -6.23 -5.15 -1.63
N TYR A 47 -5.00 -5.14 -1.11
CA TYR A 47 -4.45 -6.30 -0.41
C TYR A 47 -5.10 -6.58 0.96
N SER A 48 -5.67 -5.55 1.61
CA SER A 48 -6.36 -5.74 2.90
C SER A 48 -7.58 -6.66 2.82
N LYS A 49 -8.14 -6.87 1.61
CA LYS A 49 -9.21 -7.85 1.37
C LYS A 49 -8.74 -9.30 1.58
N PHE A 50 -7.44 -9.56 1.40
CA PHE A 50 -6.84 -10.89 1.46
C PHE A 50 -6.01 -11.08 2.73
N ASN A 51 -5.32 -10.03 3.20
CA ASN A 51 -4.52 -10.09 4.43
C ASN A 51 -4.62 -8.80 5.27
N PRO A 52 -5.76 -8.55 5.93
CA PRO A 52 -5.98 -7.31 6.69
C PRO A 52 -5.02 -7.19 7.88
N LYS A 53 -4.64 -8.30 8.52
CA LYS A 53 -3.71 -8.31 9.65
C LYS A 53 -2.32 -7.81 9.24
N TRP A 54 -1.81 -8.27 8.10
CA TRP A 54 -0.53 -7.79 7.57
C TRP A 54 -0.59 -6.30 7.23
N VAL A 55 -1.66 -5.84 6.57
CA VAL A 55 -1.83 -4.42 6.22
C VAL A 55 -1.92 -3.53 7.47
N LYS A 56 -2.69 -3.93 8.49
CA LYS A 56 -2.76 -3.21 9.79
C LYS A 56 -1.37 -3.07 10.42
N ASN A 57 -0.62 -4.16 10.51
CA ASN A 57 0.74 -4.14 11.04
C ASN A 57 1.68 -3.27 10.20
N PHE A 58 1.60 -3.35 8.88
CA PHE A 58 2.42 -2.54 7.98
C PHE A 58 2.17 -1.05 8.17
N ILE A 59 0.92 -0.61 8.26
CA ILE A 59 0.55 0.79 8.48
C ILE A 59 0.97 1.25 9.88
N PHE A 60 0.78 0.40 10.90
CA PHE A 60 1.17 0.75 12.27
C PHE A 60 2.69 0.96 12.41
N ASN A 61 3.49 0.17 11.69
CA ASN A 61 4.94 0.22 11.75
C ASN A 61 5.59 1.25 10.82
N ASN A 62 4.83 1.87 9.90
CA ASN A 62 5.38 2.78 8.89
C ASN A 62 4.59 4.10 8.82
N ALA A 63 5.30 5.22 8.83
CA ALA A 63 4.68 6.55 8.78
C ALA A 63 4.26 6.90 7.34
N LEU A 64 3.08 6.45 6.94
CA LEU A 64 2.48 6.77 5.64
C LEU A 64 1.82 8.14 5.62
N SER A 65 1.64 8.70 4.41
CA SER A 65 0.93 9.97 4.25
C SER A 65 -0.55 9.87 4.67
N LYS A 66 -1.13 11.01 5.05
CA LYS A 66 -2.56 11.12 5.36
C LYS A 66 -3.44 10.65 4.19
N ILE A 67 -3.00 10.88 2.94
CA ILE A 67 -3.70 10.45 1.73
C ILE A 67 -3.72 8.92 1.65
N ALA A 68 -2.57 8.28 1.80
CA ALA A 68 -2.46 6.83 1.75
C ALA A 68 -3.29 6.15 2.86
N ILE A 69 -3.23 6.66 4.10
CA ILE A 69 -4.00 6.12 5.23
C ILE A 69 -5.51 6.22 4.98
N LYS A 70 -5.99 7.36 4.46
CA LYS A 70 -7.41 7.58 4.16
C LYS A 70 -7.98 6.59 3.15
N GLU A 71 -7.17 6.16 2.18
CA GLU A 71 -7.60 5.16 1.20
C GLU A 71 -7.78 3.77 1.82
N VAL A 72 -6.95 3.41 2.81
CA VAL A 72 -6.97 2.06 3.41
C VAL A 72 -8.05 1.94 4.49
N SER A 73 -8.33 3.02 5.23
CA SER A 73 -9.23 3.00 6.40
C SER A 73 -10.66 2.52 6.12
N VAL A 74 -11.09 2.49 4.86
CA VAL A 74 -12.42 1.97 4.47
C VAL A 74 -12.59 0.47 4.75
N TYR A 75 -11.48 -0.31 4.78
CA TYR A 75 -11.53 -1.78 4.87
C TYR A 75 -10.91 -2.36 6.15
N LEU A 76 -10.55 -1.51 7.12
CA LEU A 76 -9.88 -1.93 8.35
C LEU A 76 -10.79 -1.89 9.59
N ASN A 77 -12.07 -1.55 9.42
CA ASN A 77 -13.11 -1.65 10.45
C ASN A 77 -13.53 -3.11 10.65
#